data_AF-A0A2T5HVD1-F1
#
_entry.id   AF-A0A2T5HVD1-F1
#
_cell.length_a   1.000
_cell.length_b   1.000
_cell.length_c   1.000
_cell.angle_alpha   90.00
_cell.angle_beta   90.00
_cell.angle_gamma   90.00
#
_symmetry.space_group_name_H-M   'P 1'
#
loop_
_entity.id
_entity.type
_entity.pdbx_description
1 polymer ?
#
loop_
_entity_poly.entity_id
_entity_poly.type
_entity_poly.pdbx_seq_one_letter_code
_entity_poly.pdbx_strand_id
1 'polypeptide(L)'
;MLERFLLRHEQSFKNLALILGITSTVAIVQNWYPLNLFLSLPFCLIWIAMGWLHSERQLKWINILFTGFYVYGIGRYMVLGA
;
A
#
# COMPACT_ATOMS: atom_id res chain seq x y z
N MET A 1 21.47 6.67 0.51
CA MET A 1 20.83 7.78 1.25
C MET A 1 19.40 7.42 1.65
N LEU A 2 18.57 6.93 0.72
CA LEU A 2 17.19 6.49 0.97
C LEU A 2 17.07 5.38 2.03
N GLU A 3 17.89 4.33 1.97
CA GLU A 3 17.86 3.22 2.95
C GLU A 3 18.12 3.70 4.38
N ARG A 4 19.06 4.63 4.59
CA ARG A 4 19.33 5.21 5.91
C ARG A 4 18.16 6.03 6.44
N PHE A 5 17.43 6.70 5.56
CA PHE A 5 16.23 7.43 5.92
C PHE A 5 15.08 6.48 6.32
N LEU A 6 14.90 5.40 5.57
CA LEU A 6 13.92 4.35 5.85
C LEU A 6 14.22 3.65 7.19
N LEU A 7 15.47 3.32 7.47
CA LEU A 7 15.88 2.74 8.77
C LEU A 7 15.58 3.67 9.94
N ARG A 8 15.85 4.98 9.77
CA ARG A 8 15.64 5.97 10.84
C ARG A 8 14.16 6.18 11.19
N HIS A 9 13.27 6.03 10.22
CA HIS A 9 11.83 6.25 10.38
C HIS A 9 11.00 4.98 10.21
N GLU A 10 11.65 3.81 10.31
CA GLU A 10 11.06 2.52 10.00
C GLU A 10 9.78 2.28 10.79
N GLN A 11 9.83 2.53 12.11
CA GLN A 11 8.68 2.35 12.99
C GLN A 11 7.52 3.28 12.60
N SER A 12 7.81 4.54 12.25
CA SER A 12 6.79 5.49 11.81
C SER A 12 6.14 5.05 10.49
N PHE A 13 6.93 4.54 9.53
CA PHE A 13 6.40 4.01 8.28
C PHE A 13 5.57 2.74 8.51
N LYS A 14 6.02 1.82 9.37
CA LYS A 14 5.25 0.62 9.74
C LYS A 14 3.93 0.99 10.42
N ASN A 15 3.94 1.97 11.34
CA ASN A 15 2.72 2.46 11.98
C ASN A 15 1.77 3.14 10.98
N LEU A 16 2.30 3.90 10.02
CA LEU A 16 1.50 4.51 8.95
C LEU A 16 0.88 3.43 8.05
N ALA A 17 1.65 2.42 7.66
CA ALA A 17 1.14 1.28 6.90
C ALA A 17 0.04 0.54 7.69
N LEU A 18 0.21 0.35 9.00
CA LEU A 18 -0.83 -0.27 9.83
C LEU A 18 -2.14 0.55 9.79
N ILE A 19 -2.07 1.87 9.99
CA ILE A 19 -3.25 2.75 9.94
C ILE A 19 -3.90 2.72 8.56
N LEU A 20 -3.11 2.76 7.49
CA LEU A 20 -3.61 2.68 6.12
C LEU A 20 -4.26 1.33 5.81
N GLY A 21 -3.69 0.22 6.29
CA GLY A 21 -4.25 -1.12 6.13
C GLY A 21 -5.58 -1.29 6.86
N ILE A 22 -5.68 -0.78 8.10
CA ILE A 22 -6.93 -0.81 8.87
C ILE A 22 -8.00 0.05 8.19
N THR A 23 -7.67 1.29 7.82
CA THR A 23 -8.64 2.20 7.17
C THR A 23 -9.06 1.70 5.78
N SER A 24 -8.14 1.09 5.02
CA SER A 24 -8.46 0.39 3.77
C SER A 24 -9.46 -0.74 4.02
N THR A 25 -9.24 -1.57 5.03
CA THR A 25 -10.13 -2.69 5.35
C THR A 25 -11.52 -2.20 5.73
N VAL A 26 -11.61 -1.12 6.53
CA VAL A 26 -12.89 -0.46 6.84
C VAL A 26 -13.57 0.04 5.57
N ALA A 27 -12.84 0.70 4.67
CA ALA A 27 -13.38 1.17 3.40
C ALA A 27 -13.88 0.03 2.49
N ILE A 28 -13.23 -1.14 2.50
CA ILE A 28 -13.70 -2.35 1.80
C ILE A 28 -15.01 -2.83 2.41
N VAL A 29 -15.06 -3.04 3.73
CA VAL A 29 -16.26 -3.56 4.43
C VAL A 29 -17.46 -2.62 4.27
N GLN A 30 -17.22 -1.32 4.28
CA GLN A 30 -18.27 -0.31 4.12
C GLN A 30 -18.63 0.01 2.65
N ASN A 31 -18.05 -0.71 1.67
CA ASN A 31 -18.24 -0.47 0.24
C ASN A 31 -17.92 0.98 -0.21
N TRP A 32 -16.93 1.62 0.41
CA TRP A 32 -16.47 2.97 0.07
C TRP A 32 -15.55 2.97 -1.16
N TYR A 33 -16.07 2.55 -2.30
CA TYR A 33 -15.34 2.63 -3.57
C TYR A 33 -15.31 4.08 -4.09
N PRO A 34 -14.18 4.62 -4.57
CA PRO A 34 -12.85 3.99 -4.76
C PRO A 34 -11.86 4.23 -3.61
N LEU A 35 -12.29 4.77 -2.47
CA LEU A 35 -11.42 5.16 -1.35
C LEU A 35 -10.55 4.00 -0.86
N ASN A 36 -11.12 2.78 -0.84
CA ASN A 36 -10.36 1.57 -0.51
C ASN A 36 -9.10 1.39 -1.39
N LEU A 37 -9.17 1.68 -2.69
CA LEU A 37 -8.03 1.57 -3.60
C LEU A 37 -6.95 2.61 -3.28
N PHE A 38 -7.37 3.85 -3.03
CA PHE A 38 -6.46 4.96 -2.73
C PHE A 38 -5.77 4.81 -1.37
N LEU A 39 -6.39 4.13 -0.41
CA LEU A 39 -5.76 3.80 0.88
C LEU A 39 -4.82 2.59 0.76
N SER A 40 -5.21 1.59 -0.04
CA SER A 40 -4.42 0.36 -0.21
C SER A 40 -3.14 0.58 -1.01
N LEU A 41 -3.14 1.50 -1.98
CA LEU A 41 -1.97 1.80 -2.79
C LEU A 41 -0.75 2.29 -1.97
N PRO A 42 -0.83 3.37 -1.17
CA PRO A 42 0.28 3.83 -0.35
C PRO A 42 0.66 2.81 0.73
N PHE A 43 -0.31 2.06 1.27
CA PHE A 43 -0.07 0.94 2.16
C PHE A 43 0.89 -0.10 1.54
N CYS A 44 0.60 -0.56 0.32
CA CYS A 44 1.44 -1.52 -0.38
C CYS A 44 2.82 -0.96 -0.69
N LEU A 45 2.91 0.30 -1.12
CA LEU A 45 4.20 0.94 -1.43
C LEU A 45 5.13 1.01 -0.21
N ILE A 46 4.59 1.30 0.98
CA ILE A 46 5.38 1.29 2.22
C ILE A 46 5.91 -0.11 2.50
N TRP A 47 5.08 -1.15 2.36
CA TRP A 47 5.53 -2.52 2.58
C TRP A 47 6.55 -3.02 1.55
N ILE A 48 6.47 -2.55 0.30
CA ILE A 48 7.53 -2.81 -0.70
C ILE A 48 8.85 -2.20 -0.23
N ALA A 49 8.84 -0.96 0.27
CA ALA A 49 10.05 -0.31 0.79
C ALA A 49 10.62 -1.04 2.02
N MET A 50 9.76 -1.48 2.95
CA MET A 50 10.18 -2.26 4.12
C MET A 50 10.71 -3.65 3.75
N GLY A 51 10.05 -4.33 2.80
CA GLY A 51 10.49 -5.63 2.29
C GLY A 51 11.78 -5.55 1.50
N TRP A 52 12.04 -4.43 0.83
CA TRP A 52 13.35 -4.13 0.23
C TRP A 52 14.42 -3.97 1.30
N LEU A 53 14.12 -3.23 2.37
CA LEU A 53 15.06 -2.93 3.45
C LEU A 53 15.48 -4.18 4.23
N HIS A 54 14.54 -5.08 4.51
CA HIS A 54 14.79 -6.31 5.28
C HIS A 54 15.06 -7.54 4.41
N SER A 55 15.12 -7.38 3.08
CA SER A 55 15.28 -8.48 2.11
C SER A 55 14.19 -9.56 2.20
N GLU A 56 12.98 -9.19 2.65
CA GLU A 56 11.83 -10.08 2.76
C GLU A 56 11.14 -10.27 1.39
N ARG A 57 11.52 -11.34 0.69
CA ARG A 57 11.09 -11.60 -0.70
C ARG A 57 9.57 -11.73 -0.84
N GLN A 58 8.91 -12.49 0.03
CA GLN A 58 7.47 -12.74 -0.07
C GLN A 58 6.66 -11.45 0.12
N LEU A 59 6.98 -10.68 1.17
CA LEU A 59 6.34 -9.40 1.47
C LEU A 59 6.51 -8.38 0.34
N LYS A 60 7.70 -8.33 -0.27
CA LYS A 60 7.95 -7.48 -1.43
C LYS A 60 7.09 -7.87 -2.64
N TRP A 61 7.12 -9.14 -3.04
CA TRP A 61 6.44 -9.58 -4.27
C TRP A 61 4.92 -9.51 -4.17
N ILE A 62 4.35 -9.88 -3.02
CA ILE A 62 2.90 -9.78 -2.84
C ILE A 62 2.42 -8.33 -2.90
N ASN A 63 3.15 -7.40 -2.28
CA ASN A 63 2.78 -5.98 -2.32
C ASN A 63 3.00 -5.36 -3.71
N ILE A 64 4.01 -5.79 -4.48
CA ILE A 64 4.15 -5.37 -5.89
C ILE A 64 2.93 -5.80 -6.71
N LEU A 65 2.48 -7.04 -6.54
CA LEU A 65 1.32 -7.58 -7.25
C LEU A 65 0.03 -6.84 -6.84
N PHE A 66 -0.18 -6.60 -5.55
CA PHE A 66 -1.29 -5.79 -5.05
C PHE A 66 -1.26 -4.36 -5.57
N THR A 67 -0.10 -3.70 -5.57
CA THR A 67 0.07 -2.38 -6.19
C THR A 67 -0.38 -2.40 -7.66
N GLY A 68 -0.03 -3.43 -8.42
CA GLY A 68 -0.50 -3.60 -9.80
C GLY A 68 -2.02 -3.64 -9.92
N PHE A 69 -2.69 -4.43 -9.06
CA PHE A 69 -4.16 -4.49 -9.04
C PHE A 69 -4.83 -3.19 -8.60
N TYR A 70 -4.26 -2.48 -7.61
CA TYR A 70 -4.80 -1.20 -7.18
C TYR A 70 -4.62 -0.11 -8.24
N VAL A 71 -3.47 -0.06 -8.92
CA VAL A 71 -3.25 0.84 -10.06
C VAL A 71 -4.23 0.54 -11.19
N TYR A 72 -4.42 -0.73 -11.54
CA TYR A 72 -5.43 -1.13 -12.52
C TYR A 72 -6.84 -0.69 -12.09
N GLY A 73 -7.23 -0.94 -10.83
CA GLY A 73 -8.53 -0.56 -10.29
C GLY A 73 -8.76 0.96 -10.33
N ILE A 74 -7.76 1.75 -9.97
CA ILE A 74 -7.80 3.22 -10.04
C ILE A 74 -7.87 3.67 -11.51
N GLY A 75 -7.04 3.12 -12.39
CA GLY A 75 -7.07 3.45 -13.82
C GLY A 75 -8.44 3.14 -14.44
N ARG A 76 -9.02 1.98 -14.13
CA ARG A 76 -10.37 1.60 -14.54
C ARG A 76 -11.41 2.59 -14.03
N TYR A 77 -11.34 2.99 -12.76
CA TYR A 77 -12.23 3.99 -12.18
C TYR A 77 -12.13 5.34 -12.91
N MET A 78 -10.91 5.81 -13.18
CA MET A 78 -10.67 7.10 -13.85
C MET A 78 -11.14 7.12 -15.31
N VAL A 79 -11.01 5.99 -16.02
CA VAL A 79 -11.37 5.89 -17.45
C VAL A 79 -12.85 5.60 -17.66
N LEU A 80 -13.43 4.69 -16.87
CA LEU A 80 -14.80 4.20 -17.09
C LEU A 80 -15.83 4.81 -16.14
N GLY A 81 -15.41 5.47 -15.05
CA GLY A 81 -16.30 6.15 -14.12
C GLY A 81 -17.29 5.19 -13.44
N ALA A 82 -16.83 4.50 -12.39
CA ALA A 82 -17.59 3.56 -11.54
C ALA A 82 -18.43 2.50 -12.27
#